data_AF-A0A6L3MNZ5-F1
#
_entry.id   AF-A0A6L3MNZ5-F1
#
_cell.length_a   1.000
_cell.length_b   1.000
_cell.length_c   1.000
_cell.angle_alpha   90.00
_cell.angle_beta   90.00
_cell.angle_gamma   90.00
#
_symmetry.space_group_name_H-M   'P 1'
#
loop_
_entity.id
_entity.type
_entity.pdbx_description
1 polymer ?
#
loop_
_entity_poly.entity_id
_entity_poly.type
_entity_poly.pdbx_seq_one_letter_code
_entity_poly.pdbx_strand_id
1 'polypeptide(L)'
;TLMLAPGADQSAATLLPGRVEWTTGFWPLLTGRVRMRMRQTEAMPEPVTLDATWRGAVLSAGSMAVPASLLAGLGTPFNTLDLQGDVRLGWTDWRVIGNNAFGQLTVTIDSMSSRVSRVKPLGSYRAVLQAKGSDADLDLSTTQGPLFLDGHGSFGPGQGSFRGTAHAAPEQQANLAGLLNLLGHPIGNNQVSLIFGDATR
;
A
#
# COMPACT_ATOMS: atom_id res chain seq x y z
N THR A 1 8.60 20.07 -6.17
CA THR A 1 8.54 19.05 -5.11
C THR A 1 7.27 18.25 -5.32
N LEU A 2 7.32 16.92 -5.21
CA LEU A 2 6.13 16.09 -5.33
C LEU A 2 5.55 15.86 -3.94
N MET A 3 4.26 16.15 -3.76
CA MET A 3 3.51 15.84 -2.55
C MET A 3 2.68 14.59 -2.85
N LEU A 4 2.89 13.51 -2.11
CA LEU A 4 2.04 12.33 -2.18
C LEU A 4 1.05 12.38 -1.03
N ALA A 5 -0.22 12.49 -1.38
CA ALA A 5 -1.32 12.32 -0.45
C ALA A 5 -1.80 10.85 -0.52
N PRO A 6 -1.94 10.16 0.61
CA PRO A 6 -2.72 8.95 0.65
C PRO A 6 -4.21 9.28 0.48
N GLY A 7 -4.76 8.98 -0.70
CA GLY A 7 -6.16 9.27 -1.02
C GLY A 7 -6.42 10.72 -1.40
N ALA A 8 -7.68 11.14 -1.32
CA ALA A 8 -8.14 12.48 -1.73
C ALA A 8 -7.87 13.59 -0.70
N ASP A 9 -7.45 13.23 0.53
CA ASP A 9 -7.16 14.20 1.60
C ASP A 9 -5.72 14.71 1.49
N GLN A 10 -5.58 15.96 1.06
CA GLN A 10 -4.29 16.62 0.86
C GLN A 10 -3.60 17.01 2.17
N SER A 11 -4.29 16.92 3.32
CA SER A 11 -3.78 17.30 4.65
C SER A 11 -2.66 16.39 5.15
N ALA A 12 -2.56 15.19 4.57
CA ALA A 12 -1.64 14.14 4.98
C ALA A 12 -0.50 13.91 3.98
N ALA A 13 -0.25 14.90 3.11
CA ALA A 13 0.63 14.71 1.99
C ALA A 13 2.10 14.88 2.38
N THR A 14 2.89 13.83 2.13
CA THR A 14 4.32 13.79 2.43
C THR A 14 5.11 14.26 1.21
N LEU A 15 6.08 15.13 1.46
CA LEU A 15 7.04 15.55 0.44
C LEU A 15 7.97 14.39 0.14
N LEU A 16 7.92 13.88 -1.10
CA LEU A 16 8.97 13.01 -1.60
C LEU A 16 10.19 13.87 -1.95
N PRO A 17 11.38 13.60 -1.35
CA PRO A 17 12.62 14.14 -1.87
C PRO A 17 12.85 13.62 -3.30
N GLY A 18 13.47 14.45 -4.12
CA GLY A 18 13.72 14.16 -5.53
C GLY A 18 12.96 15.05 -6.53
N ARG A 19 13.45 15.03 -7.77
CA ARG A 19 12.89 15.74 -8.91
C ARG A 19 11.99 14.78 -9.70
N VAL A 20 10.78 15.24 -10.01
CA VAL A 20 9.95 14.59 -11.02
C VAL A 20 10.40 15.15 -12.36
N GLU A 21 10.87 14.29 -13.24
CA GLU A 21 11.04 14.63 -14.64
C GLU A 21 9.85 14.03 -15.39
N TRP A 22 9.03 14.89 -15.99
CA TRP A 22 7.97 14.47 -16.89
C TRP A 22 8.22 15.00 -18.29
N THR A 23 8.12 14.11 -19.28
CA THR A 23 8.09 14.52 -20.68
C THR A 23 6.74 14.15 -21.27
N THR A 24 6.00 15.15 -21.71
CA THR A 24 4.72 14.98 -22.39
C THR A 24 4.91 15.16 -23.89
N GLY A 25 4.50 14.18 -24.68
CA GLY A 25 4.41 14.39 -26.13
C GLY A 25 3.31 15.41 -26.44
N PHE A 26 3.64 16.50 -27.13
CA PHE A 26 2.66 17.52 -27.53
C PHE A 26 1.71 17.02 -28.62
N TRP A 27 2.23 16.30 -29.62
CA TRP A 27 1.47 15.83 -30.77
C TRP A 27 0.33 14.83 -30.47
N PRO A 28 0.48 13.84 -29.57
CA PRO A 28 -0.60 12.94 -29.17
C PRO A 28 -1.80 13.64 -28.53
N LEU A 29 -1.62 14.82 -27.94
CA LEU A 29 -2.71 15.57 -27.31
C LEU A 29 -3.78 15.97 -28.33
N LEU A 30 -3.36 16.28 -29.56
CA LEU A 30 -4.25 16.62 -30.68
C LEU A 30 -5.12 15.43 -31.13
N THR A 31 -4.73 14.20 -30.79
CA THR A 31 -5.51 12.97 -31.06
C THR A 31 -6.24 12.43 -29.84
N GLY A 32 -6.26 13.19 -28.73
CA GLY A 32 -6.92 12.79 -27.48
C GLY A 32 -6.15 11.71 -26.69
N ARG A 33 -4.84 11.58 -26.93
CA ARG A 33 -3.94 10.67 -26.19
C ARG A 33 -2.91 11.48 -25.41
N VAL A 34 -2.73 11.16 -24.14
CA VAL A 34 -1.74 11.76 -23.26
C VAL A 34 -0.68 10.71 -22.98
N ARG A 35 0.51 10.87 -23.54
CA ARG A 35 1.67 10.04 -23.19
C ARG A 35 2.62 10.85 -22.33
N MET A 36 2.75 10.43 -21.07
CA MET A 36 3.68 11.00 -20.10
C MET A 36 4.70 9.95 -19.70
N ARG A 37 5.99 10.28 -19.76
CA ARG A 37 7.04 9.49 -19.11
C ARG A 37 7.40 10.18 -17.81
N MET A 38 7.30 9.47 -16.69
CA MET A 38 7.55 9.97 -15.35
C MET A 38 8.77 9.28 -14.76
N ARG A 39 9.68 10.06 -14.19
CA ARG A 39 10.83 9.57 -13.42
C ARG A 39 10.97 10.37 -12.14
N GLN A 40 11.03 9.68 -11.00
CA GLN A 40 11.40 10.27 -9.72
C GLN A 40 12.84 9.86 -9.41
N THR A 41 13.80 10.78 -9.57
CA THR A 41 15.24 10.46 -9.63
C THR A 41 15.80 9.74 -8.40
N GLU A 42 15.21 9.91 -7.22
CA GLU A 42 15.70 9.30 -5.97
C GLU A 42 14.86 8.09 -5.50
N ALA A 43 13.59 8.02 -5.91
CA ALA A 43 12.64 7.01 -5.42
C ALA A 43 12.36 5.90 -6.44
N MET A 44 12.58 6.16 -7.73
CA MET A 44 12.28 5.21 -8.81
C MET A 44 13.57 4.79 -9.54
N PRO A 45 13.91 3.49 -9.57
CA PRO A 45 15.05 3.01 -10.34
C PRO A 45 14.81 3.18 -11.85
N GLU A 46 13.58 2.97 -12.30
CA GLU A 46 13.21 3.04 -13.72
C GLU A 46 12.07 4.04 -13.98
N PRO A 47 12.12 4.78 -15.09
CA PRO A 47 11.04 5.66 -15.51
C PRO A 47 9.82 4.86 -15.99
N VAL A 48 8.63 5.27 -15.55
CA VAL A 48 7.37 4.67 -15.98
C VAL A 48 6.68 5.51 -17.03
N THR A 49 5.89 4.86 -17.88
CA THR A 49 5.13 5.53 -18.94
C THR A 49 3.65 5.40 -18.66
N LEU A 50 2.96 6.54 -18.61
CA LEU A 50 1.50 6.64 -18.57
C LEU A 50 1.02 7.01 -19.97
N ASP A 51 0.20 6.14 -20.56
CA ASP A 51 -0.50 6.37 -21.82
C ASP A 51 -2.00 6.41 -21.53
N ALA A 52 -2.56 7.61 -21.46
CA ALA A 52 -3.97 7.84 -21.20
C ALA A 52 -4.70 8.27 -22.46
N THR A 53 -5.95 7.83 -22.59
CA THR A 53 -6.89 8.20 -23.65
C THR A 53 -8.24 8.48 -23.00
N TRP A 54 -9.17 9.07 -23.73
CA TRP A 54 -10.54 9.30 -23.24
C TRP A 54 -11.29 8.01 -22.83
N ARG A 55 -10.85 6.82 -23.29
CA ARG A 55 -11.48 5.51 -22.97
C ARG A 55 -10.79 4.77 -21.83
N GLY A 56 -9.59 5.18 -21.45
CA GLY A 56 -8.78 4.40 -20.52
C GLY A 56 -7.31 4.83 -20.49
N ALA A 57 -6.58 4.30 -19.52
CA ALA A 57 -5.17 4.59 -19.31
C ALA A 57 -4.36 3.31 -19.09
N VAL A 58 -3.10 3.33 -19.51
CA VAL A 58 -2.14 2.27 -19.26
C VAL A 58 -0.92 2.88 -18.60
N LEU A 59 -0.57 2.40 -17.42
CA LEU A 59 0.68 2.69 -16.73
C LEU A 59 1.58 1.46 -16.87
N SER A 60 2.79 1.65 -17.39
CA SER A 60 3.76 0.56 -17.49
C SER A 60 4.15 0.05 -16.11
N ALA A 61 4.56 -1.21 -16.04
CA ALA A 61 5.17 -1.79 -14.86
C ALA A 61 6.30 -0.90 -14.31
N GLY A 62 6.46 -0.90 -13.00
CA GLY A 62 7.45 -0.08 -12.32
C GLY A 62 7.56 -0.37 -10.84
N SER A 63 8.53 0.27 -10.21
CA SER A 63 8.71 0.21 -8.76
C SER A 63 9.14 1.57 -8.21
N MET A 64 8.84 1.79 -6.95
CA MET A 64 9.16 3.02 -6.23
C MET A 64 9.43 2.70 -4.77
N ALA A 65 10.58 3.15 -4.26
CA ALA A 65 10.81 3.22 -2.82
C ALA A 65 10.09 4.46 -2.27
N VAL A 66 9.29 4.28 -1.23
CA VAL A 66 8.56 5.38 -0.59
C VAL A 66 8.98 5.50 0.86
N PRO A 67 9.10 6.72 1.41
CA PRO A 67 9.42 6.90 2.80
C PRO A 67 8.25 6.42 3.65
N ALA A 68 8.54 5.74 4.77
CA ALA A 68 7.51 5.27 5.70
C ALA A 68 6.63 6.40 6.26
N SER A 69 7.07 7.66 6.20
CA SER A 69 6.25 8.82 6.53
C SER A 69 5.01 8.98 5.64
N LEU A 70 4.95 8.36 4.45
CA LEU A 70 3.70 8.28 3.68
C LEU A 70 2.67 7.37 4.35
N LEU A 71 3.10 6.35 5.10
CA LEU A 71 2.17 5.50 5.85
C LEU A 71 1.51 6.27 7.00
N ALA A 72 2.24 7.20 7.64
CA ALA A 72 1.67 8.09 8.66
C ALA A 72 0.56 8.99 8.09
N GLY A 73 0.61 9.27 6.78
CA GLY A 73 -0.42 10.04 6.11
C GLY A 73 -1.75 9.28 5.93
N LEU A 74 -1.76 7.94 5.96
CA LEU A 74 -2.97 7.12 5.74
C LEU A 74 -4.04 7.29 6.84
N GLY A 75 -3.76 8.09 7.88
CA GLY A 75 -4.66 8.37 9.00
C GLY A 75 -4.35 7.54 10.25
N THR A 76 -5.25 7.57 11.22
CA THR A 76 -5.24 6.65 12.37
C THR A 76 -5.66 5.26 11.92
N PRO A 77 -4.97 4.17 12.33
CA PRO A 77 -4.01 4.08 13.44
C PRO A 77 -2.53 4.29 13.06
N PHE A 78 -2.20 4.44 11.77
CA PHE A 78 -0.81 4.48 11.29
C PHE A 78 -0.03 5.70 11.77
N ASN A 79 -0.68 6.88 11.84
CA ASN A 79 -0.08 8.08 12.41
C ASN A 79 0.29 7.89 13.89
N THR A 80 -0.64 7.34 14.68
CA THR A 80 -0.45 7.10 16.12
C THR A 80 0.62 6.06 16.45
N LEU A 81 0.92 5.14 15.51
CA LEU A 81 1.90 4.09 15.72
C LEU A 81 3.34 4.50 15.36
N ASP A 82 3.55 5.65 14.71
CA ASP A 82 4.84 6.11 14.14
C ASP A 82 5.62 4.93 13.52
N LEU A 83 4.99 4.28 12.54
CA LEU A 83 5.59 3.14 11.86
C LEU A 83 6.76 3.60 11.00
N GLN A 84 7.90 2.95 11.21
CA GLN A 84 9.14 3.18 10.47
C GLN A 84 9.55 1.88 9.76
N GLY A 85 10.18 1.98 8.60
CA GLY A 85 10.64 0.84 7.81
C GLY A 85 10.95 1.25 6.38
N ASP A 86 11.51 0.33 5.60
CA ASP A 86 11.76 0.55 4.18
C ASP A 86 10.54 0.09 3.40
N VAL A 87 9.79 1.04 2.84
CA VAL A 87 8.59 0.74 2.07
C VAL A 87 8.92 0.75 0.59
N ARG A 88 8.56 -0.32 -0.12
CA ARG A 88 8.67 -0.41 -1.57
C ARG A 88 7.33 -0.76 -2.18
N LEU A 89 7.00 -0.02 -3.23
CA LEU A 89 5.85 -0.25 -4.10
C LEU A 89 6.38 -0.85 -5.40
N GLY A 90 5.73 -1.88 -5.89
CA GLY A 90 5.96 -2.45 -7.21
C GLY A 90 4.63 -2.73 -7.88
N TRP A 91 4.52 -2.49 -9.18
CA TRP A 91 3.30 -2.78 -9.92
C TRP A 91 3.61 -3.35 -11.30
N THR A 92 2.70 -4.18 -11.79
CA THR A 92 2.72 -4.65 -13.18
C THR A 92 2.04 -3.64 -14.10
N ASP A 93 1.98 -3.93 -15.41
CA ASP A 93 1.24 -3.09 -16.35
C ASP A 93 -0.20 -2.88 -15.86
N TRP A 94 -0.49 -1.65 -15.44
CA TRP A 94 -1.75 -1.28 -14.87
C TRP A 94 -2.63 -0.63 -15.93
N ARG A 95 -3.80 -1.22 -16.18
CA ARG A 95 -4.73 -0.79 -17.22
C ARG A 95 -6.05 -0.40 -16.62
N VAL A 96 -6.54 0.78 -16.99
CA VAL A 96 -7.85 1.30 -16.62
C VAL A 96 -8.67 1.45 -17.89
N ILE A 97 -9.86 0.87 -17.93
CA ILE A 97 -10.78 0.92 -19.08
C ILE A 97 -12.18 1.21 -18.55
N GLY A 98 -12.70 2.41 -18.80
CA GLY A 98 -13.91 2.88 -18.11
C GLY A 98 -13.70 2.90 -16.59
N ASN A 99 -14.55 2.18 -15.85
CA ASN A 99 -14.46 2.02 -14.40
C ASN A 99 -13.67 0.78 -13.95
N ASN A 100 -13.16 -0.01 -14.89
CA ASN A 100 -12.48 -1.27 -14.61
C ASN A 100 -10.96 -1.06 -14.56
N ALA A 101 -10.31 -1.68 -13.58
CA ALA A 101 -8.86 -1.70 -13.44
C ALA A 101 -8.31 -3.12 -13.53
N PHE A 102 -7.15 -3.28 -14.15
CA PHE A 102 -6.46 -4.55 -14.29
C PHE A 102 -4.98 -4.36 -14.02
N GLY A 103 -4.41 -5.20 -13.19
CA GLY A 103 -3.00 -5.13 -12.83
C GLY A 103 -2.76 -5.61 -11.41
N GLN A 104 -1.50 -5.71 -11.03
CA GLN A 104 -1.10 -6.10 -9.69
C GLN A 104 -0.27 -4.98 -9.08
N LEU A 105 -0.61 -4.60 -7.86
CA LEU A 105 0.19 -3.73 -7.00
C LEU A 105 0.72 -4.57 -5.84
N THR A 106 1.99 -4.44 -5.54
CA THR A 106 2.67 -5.12 -4.44
C THR A 106 3.34 -4.07 -3.56
N VAL A 107 3.01 -4.10 -2.28
CA VAL A 107 3.58 -3.25 -1.25
C VAL A 107 4.40 -4.15 -0.33
N THR A 108 5.69 -3.87 -0.22
CA THR A 108 6.57 -4.56 0.72
C THR A 108 7.08 -3.56 1.75
N ILE A 109 6.99 -3.93 3.02
CA ILE A 109 7.54 -3.16 4.13
C ILE A 109 8.61 -4.02 4.77
N ASP A 110 9.86 -3.60 4.68
CA ASP A 110 10.99 -4.30 5.27
C ASP A 110 11.35 -3.69 6.63
N SER A 111 11.66 -4.54 7.61
CA SER A 111 12.12 -4.14 8.95
C SER A 111 11.19 -3.13 9.63
N MET A 112 9.88 -3.35 9.56
CA MET A 112 8.88 -2.50 10.19
C MET A 112 9.19 -2.41 11.69
N SER A 113 9.19 -1.19 12.21
CA SER A 113 9.35 -0.91 13.64
C SER A 113 8.36 0.18 14.03
N SER A 114 8.01 0.22 15.30
CA SER A 114 7.13 1.25 15.84
C SER A 114 7.82 1.90 17.02
N ARG A 115 7.68 3.22 17.17
CA ARG A 115 8.17 3.91 18.37
C ARG A 115 7.50 3.42 19.66
N VAL A 116 6.25 2.99 19.58
CA VAL A 116 5.50 2.52 20.76
C VAL A 116 5.80 1.06 21.11
N SER A 117 6.56 0.34 20.27
CA SER A 117 7.03 -1.02 20.58
C SER A 117 8.51 -1.03 20.98
N ARG A 118 8.82 -1.78 22.04
CA ARG A 118 10.20 -2.09 22.43
C ARG A 118 10.85 -3.14 21.53
N VAL A 119 10.05 -3.91 20.78
CA VAL A 119 10.51 -4.94 19.85
C VAL A 119 10.84 -4.28 18.51
N LYS A 120 12.11 -4.32 18.12
CA LYS A 120 12.60 -3.81 16.83
C LYS A 120 13.51 -4.87 16.18
N PRO A 121 13.23 -5.29 14.92
CA PRO A 121 12.04 -5.01 14.12
C PRO A 121 10.81 -5.81 14.58
N LEU A 122 9.60 -5.30 14.30
CA LEU A 122 8.32 -6.01 14.43
C LEU A 122 8.18 -7.11 13.37
N GLY A 123 8.65 -6.84 12.15
CA GLY A 123 8.66 -7.78 11.05
C GLY A 123 8.74 -7.12 9.68
N SER A 124 8.69 -7.95 8.65
CA SER A 124 8.61 -7.56 7.25
C SER A 124 7.35 -8.15 6.64
N TYR A 125 6.63 -7.36 5.87
CA TYR A 125 5.29 -7.68 5.37
C TYR A 125 5.19 -7.47 3.87
N ARG A 126 4.31 -8.25 3.24
CA ARG A 126 3.97 -8.12 1.83
C ARG A 126 2.45 -8.08 1.68
N ALA A 127 1.95 -7.02 1.06
CA ALA A 127 0.58 -6.89 0.63
C ALA A 127 0.51 -6.90 -0.91
N VAL A 128 -0.36 -7.72 -1.49
CA VAL A 128 -0.57 -7.83 -2.94
C VAL A 128 -2.01 -7.51 -3.24
N LEU A 129 -2.24 -6.45 -4.00
CA LEU A 129 -3.54 -6.07 -4.53
C LEU A 129 -3.62 -6.48 -6.01
N GLN A 130 -4.57 -7.35 -6.34
CA GLN A 130 -4.84 -7.81 -7.69
C GLN A 130 -6.15 -7.20 -8.20
N ALA A 131 -6.05 -6.23 -9.11
CA ALA A 131 -7.21 -5.66 -9.79
C ALA A 131 -7.64 -6.55 -10.97
N LYS A 132 -8.94 -6.85 -11.04
CA LYS A 132 -9.56 -7.76 -12.02
C LYS A 132 -10.92 -7.23 -12.49
N GLY A 133 -10.92 -6.06 -13.09
CA GLY A 133 -12.13 -5.42 -13.61
C GLY A 133 -12.70 -4.42 -12.61
N SER A 134 -13.96 -4.59 -12.24
CA SER A 134 -14.59 -3.76 -11.20
C SER A 134 -14.18 -4.17 -9.78
N ASP A 135 -13.59 -5.36 -9.64
CA ASP A 135 -13.21 -5.93 -8.36
C ASP A 135 -11.69 -5.99 -8.20
N ALA A 136 -11.24 -6.05 -6.96
CA ALA A 136 -9.84 -6.27 -6.59
C ALA A 136 -9.75 -7.21 -5.38
N ASP A 137 -8.78 -8.11 -5.41
CA ASP A 137 -8.42 -8.95 -4.25
C ASP A 137 -7.19 -8.36 -3.57
N LEU A 138 -7.11 -8.48 -2.25
CA LEU A 138 -5.97 -8.06 -1.43
C LEU A 138 -5.51 -9.21 -0.56
N ASP A 139 -4.26 -9.61 -0.70
CA ASP A 139 -3.61 -10.58 0.16
C ASP A 139 -2.54 -9.90 1.01
N LEU A 140 -2.58 -10.12 2.32
CA LEU A 140 -1.58 -9.67 3.28
C LEU A 140 -0.86 -10.89 3.84
N SER A 141 0.47 -10.85 3.89
CA SER A 141 1.29 -11.93 4.43
C SER A 141 2.52 -11.41 5.16
N THR A 142 2.99 -12.19 6.13
CA THR A 142 4.25 -11.92 6.83
C THR A 142 5.39 -12.64 6.15
N THR A 143 6.44 -11.88 5.81
CA THR A 143 7.66 -12.44 5.22
C THR A 143 8.69 -12.78 6.29
N GLN A 144 8.78 -11.97 7.36
CA GLN A 144 9.74 -12.19 8.43
C GLN A 144 9.30 -11.51 9.73
N GLY A 145 9.73 -12.02 10.87
CA GLY A 145 9.68 -11.31 12.15
C GLY A 145 8.74 -11.91 13.19
N PRO A 146 8.74 -11.33 14.41
CA PRO A 146 8.00 -11.86 15.55
C PRO A 146 6.50 -11.54 15.54
N LEU A 147 6.03 -10.61 14.71
CA LEU A 147 4.61 -10.31 14.55
C LEU A 147 4.14 -10.83 13.19
N PHE A 148 3.27 -11.84 13.23
CA PHE A 148 2.62 -12.42 12.06
C PHE A 148 1.28 -11.73 11.82
N LEU A 149 1.12 -11.19 10.62
CA LEU A 149 -0.06 -10.59 10.02
C LEU A 149 -0.35 -11.34 8.72
N ASP A 150 -1.51 -11.97 8.64
CA ASP A 150 -1.96 -12.68 7.44
C ASP A 150 -3.45 -12.39 7.22
N GLY A 151 -3.87 -12.24 5.97
CA GLY A 151 -5.26 -11.97 5.68
C GLY A 151 -5.55 -11.86 4.19
N HIS A 152 -6.83 -11.92 3.87
CA HIS A 152 -7.33 -11.76 2.51
C HIS A 152 -8.57 -10.88 2.51
N GLY A 153 -8.78 -10.18 1.42
CA GLY A 153 -9.94 -9.34 1.22
C GLY A 153 -10.31 -9.19 -0.24
N SER A 154 -11.55 -8.78 -0.48
CA SER A 154 -12.04 -8.44 -1.79
C SER A 154 -12.81 -7.11 -1.73
N PHE A 155 -12.63 -6.31 -2.76
CA PHE A 155 -13.19 -4.97 -2.91
C PHE A 155 -13.87 -4.87 -4.26
N GLY A 156 -15.05 -4.26 -4.31
CA GLY A 156 -15.79 -4.03 -5.54
C GLY A 156 -16.77 -2.87 -5.40
N PRO A 157 -17.61 -2.60 -6.42
CA PRO A 157 -18.56 -1.51 -6.39
C PRO A 157 -19.61 -1.74 -5.30
N GLY A 158 -19.53 -0.96 -4.22
CA GLY A 158 -20.53 -0.95 -3.14
C GLY A 158 -20.30 -1.93 -1.99
N GLN A 159 -19.24 -2.74 -2.02
CA GLN A 159 -18.86 -3.60 -0.91
C GLN A 159 -17.35 -3.85 -0.87
N GLY A 160 -16.80 -3.90 0.33
CA GLY A 160 -15.41 -4.26 0.57
C GLY A 160 -15.31 -5.01 1.88
N SER A 161 -14.61 -6.14 1.87
CA SER A 161 -14.37 -6.93 3.07
C SER A 161 -12.92 -7.37 3.11
N PHE A 162 -12.27 -7.18 4.26
CA PHE A 162 -10.98 -7.76 4.55
C PHE A 162 -11.06 -8.54 5.85
N ARG A 163 -10.52 -9.75 5.85
CA ARG A 163 -10.40 -10.60 7.03
C ARG A 163 -8.98 -11.13 7.14
N GLY A 164 -8.36 -10.87 8.28
CA GLY A 164 -7.05 -11.38 8.62
C GLY A 164 -6.93 -11.73 10.09
N THR A 165 -5.79 -12.29 10.44
CA THR A 165 -5.40 -12.56 11.81
C THR A 165 -4.03 -11.95 12.07
N ALA A 166 -3.82 -11.53 13.31
CA ALA A 166 -2.53 -11.12 13.81
C ALA A 166 -2.16 -11.94 15.04
N HIS A 167 -0.93 -12.42 15.11
CA HIS A 167 -0.40 -13.15 16.25
C HIS A 167 1.10 -12.91 16.40
N ALA A 168 1.63 -13.19 17.59
CA ALA A 168 3.04 -13.03 17.88
C ALA A 168 3.73 -14.40 17.98
N ALA A 169 5.04 -14.42 17.75
CA ALA A 169 5.88 -15.56 18.09
C ALA A 169 5.79 -15.82 19.61
N PRO A 170 5.82 -17.09 20.07
CA PRO A 170 5.64 -17.44 21.49
C PRO A 170 6.59 -16.68 22.43
N GLU A 171 7.82 -16.47 21.99
CA GLU A 171 8.88 -15.74 22.71
C GLU A 171 8.65 -14.23 22.81
N GLN A 172 7.87 -13.63 21.90
CA GLN A 172 7.54 -12.20 21.92
C GLN A 172 6.09 -11.93 22.32
N GLN A 173 5.34 -12.97 22.69
CA GLN A 173 3.92 -12.89 22.99
C GLN A 173 3.59 -11.87 24.09
N ALA A 174 4.36 -11.86 25.18
CA ALA A 174 4.15 -10.94 26.29
C ALA A 174 4.50 -9.48 25.90
N ASN A 175 5.51 -9.30 25.05
CA ASN A 175 5.96 -7.97 24.61
C ASN A 175 5.02 -7.35 23.57
N LEU A 176 4.38 -8.18 22.74
CA LEU A 176 3.48 -7.75 21.67
C LEU A 176 2.00 -7.80 22.06
N ALA A 177 1.64 -8.35 23.23
CA ALA A 177 0.25 -8.42 23.71
C ALA A 177 -0.45 -7.06 23.70
N GLY A 178 0.24 -5.99 24.14
CA GLY A 178 -0.31 -4.64 24.12
C GLY A 178 -0.59 -4.13 22.70
N LEU A 179 0.28 -4.43 21.73
CA LEU A 179 0.10 -4.06 20.33
C LEU A 179 -1.04 -4.86 19.70
N LEU A 180 -1.10 -6.18 19.92
CA LEU A 180 -2.15 -7.04 19.38
C LEU A 180 -3.54 -6.57 19.83
N ASN A 181 -3.70 -6.19 21.10
CA ASN A 181 -4.96 -5.65 21.62
C ASN A 181 -5.38 -4.32 20.96
N LEU A 182 -4.45 -3.56 20.38
CA LEU A 182 -4.76 -2.35 19.63
C LEU A 182 -5.10 -2.63 18.17
N LEU A 183 -4.63 -3.76 17.62
CA LEU A 183 -4.84 -4.13 16.22
C LEU A 183 -6.24 -4.70 15.96
N GLY A 184 -6.84 -5.38 16.94
CA GLY A 184 -8.14 -6.02 16.73
C GLY A 184 -8.69 -6.73 17.95
N HIS A 185 -9.77 -7.49 17.74
CA HIS A 185 -10.44 -8.21 18.81
C HIS A 185 -9.78 -9.57 19.04
N PRO A 186 -9.49 -9.96 20.29
CA PRO A 186 -8.98 -11.29 20.59
C PRO A 186 -9.95 -12.39 20.16
N ILE A 187 -9.45 -13.37 19.41
CA ILE A 187 -10.24 -14.52 18.93
C ILE A 187 -9.82 -15.85 19.59
N GLY A 188 -8.91 -15.80 20.55
CA GLY A 188 -8.34 -16.98 21.22
C GLY A 188 -6.96 -17.37 20.68
N ASN A 189 -6.29 -18.29 21.36
CA ASN A 189 -4.94 -18.76 21.03
C ASN A 189 -3.91 -17.64 20.81
N ASN A 190 -4.03 -16.55 21.58
CA ASN A 190 -3.12 -15.42 21.49
C ASN A 190 -3.12 -14.71 20.12
N GLN A 191 -4.21 -14.88 19.35
CA GLN A 191 -4.45 -14.23 18.08
C GLN A 191 -5.55 -13.17 18.20
N VAL A 192 -5.48 -12.16 17.33
CA VAL A 192 -6.50 -11.13 17.18
C VAL A 192 -7.00 -11.09 15.74
N SER A 193 -8.27 -10.77 15.54
CA SER A 193 -8.87 -10.63 14.21
C SER A 193 -8.68 -9.22 13.66
N LEU A 194 -8.30 -9.14 12.39
CA LEU A 194 -8.22 -7.91 11.61
C LEU A 194 -9.41 -7.91 10.65
N ILE A 195 -10.43 -7.09 10.94
CA ILE A 195 -11.65 -7.03 10.13
C ILE A 195 -11.87 -5.58 9.70
N PHE A 196 -11.97 -5.36 8.39
CA PHE A 196 -12.28 -4.04 7.82
C PHE A 196 -13.39 -4.14 6.78
N GLY A 197 -14.24 -3.09 6.72
CA GLY A 197 -15.39 -2.98 5.81
C GLY A 197 -16.66 -3.68 6.30
N ASP A 198 -17.57 -4.02 5.39
CA ASP A 198 -18.85 -4.69 5.69
C ASP A 198 -18.68 -6.13 6.23
N ALA A 199 -17.43 -6.57 6.41
CA ALA A 199 -17.06 -7.81 7.06
C ALA A 199 -17.50 -7.91 8.54
N THR A 200 -17.95 -6.81 9.15
CA THR A 200 -18.44 -6.73 10.54
C THR A 200 -19.91 -7.10 10.71
N ARG A 201 -20.64 -7.42 9.62
CA ARG A 201 -22.06 -7.75 9.66
C ARG A 201 -22.33 -9.25 9.72
#